data_AF-A0A963V2N7-F1
#
_entry.id   AF-A0A963V2N7-F1
#
_cell.length_a   1.000
_cell.length_b   1.000
_cell.length_c   1.000
_cell.angle_alpha   90.00
_cell.angle_beta   90.00
_cell.angle_gamma   90.00
#
_symmetry.space_group_name_H-M   'P 1'
#
loop_
_entity.id
_entity.type
_entity.pdbx_description
1 polymer ?
#
loop_
_entity_poly.entity_id
_entity_poly.type
_entity_poly.pdbx_seq_one_letter_code
_entity_poly.pdbx_strand_id
1 'polypeptide(L)'
;SRVICRYLDQRAGGRLYPAEPRLWETLTLEATADGMLDAAILMLYEIRLRPEDKRFDGWVEGQWSKIARALDTLESRWMDHLAGPVDMGQIAVACALSYLDFRHDARGWRNGHPKLTAWHKGFAARPSMTATEPVG
;
A
#
# COMPACT_ATOMS: atom_id res chain seq x y z
N SER A 1 -6.79 10.88 0.20
CA SER A 1 -7.86 9.87 0.04
C SER A 1 -8.67 9.68 1.32
N ARG A 2 -8.04 9.45 2.48
CA ARG A 2 -8.65 9.04 3.77
C ARG A 2 -10.00 9.68 4.13
N VAL A 3 -10.12 11.01 4.08
CA VAL A 3 -11.39 11.71 4.43
C VAL A 3 -12.53 11.31 3.50
N ILE A 4 -12.26 11.18 2.21
CA ILE A 4 -13.25 10.73 1.22
C ILE A 4 -13.64 9.28 1.49
N CYS A 5 -12.67 8.40 1.75
CA CYS A 5 -12.92 6.99 2.06
C CYS A 5 -13.79 6.83 3.32
N ARG A 6 -13.46 7.56 4.40
CA ARG A 6 -14.27 7.66 5.63
C ARG A 6 -15.70 8.10 5.35
N TYR A 7 -15.86 9.18 4.58
CA TYR A 7 -17.17 9.72 4.22
C TYR A 7 -18.01 8.70 3.44
N LEU A 8 -17.41 8.06 2.42
CA LEU A 8 -18.10 7.07 1.61
C LEU A 8 -18.45 5.80 2.39
N ASP A 9 -17.55 5.32 3.26
CA ASP A 9 -17.86 4.18 4.13
C ASP A 9 -19.04 4.50 5.06
N GLN A 10 -19.02 5.67 5.71
CA GLN A 10 -20.13 6.10 6.56
C GLN A 10 -21.45 6.17 5.77
N ARG A 11 -21.42 6.69 4.54
CA ARG A 11 -22.60 6.74 3.67
C ARG A 11 -23.08 5.36 3.21
N ALA A 12 -22.18 4.38 3.16
CA ALA A 12 -22.44 2.99 2.76
C ALA A 12 -22.74 2.04 3.94
N GLY A 13 -22.93 2.57 5.15
CA GLY A 13 -23.30 1.79 6.34
C GLY A 13 -22.16 1.46 7.30
N GLY A 14 -20.97 2.03 7.12
CA GLY A 14 -19.91 2.08 8.13
C GLY A 14 -19.28 0.73 8.48
N ARG A 15 -18.75 -0.01 7.49
CA ARG A 15 -18.26 -1.38 7.70
C ARG A 15 -16.74 -1.54 7.57
N LEU A 16 -16.07 -0.59 6.93
CA LEU A 16 -14.63 -0.68 6.67
C LEU A 16 -13.77 -0.09 7.79
N TYR A 17 -14.38 0.59 8.77
CA TYR A 17 -13.71 1.07 9.97
C TYR A 17 -14.38 0.45 11.20
N PRO A 18 -13.83 -0.66 11.75
CA PRO A 18 -14.41 -1.34 12.91
C PRO A 18 -14.36 -0.44 14.16
N ALA A 19 -15.19 -0.76 15.16
CA ALA A 19 -15.15 -0.06 16.45
C ALA A 19 -13.83 -0.31 17.19
N GLU A 20 -13.58 0.49 18.23
CA GLU A 20 -12.44 0.29 19.12
C GLU A 20 -12.49 -1.08 19.82
N PRO A 21 -11.33 -1.72 20.07
CA PRO A 21 -9.97 -1.19 19.87
C PRO A 21 -9.40 -1.38 18.45
N ARG A 22 -10.03 -2.22 17.61
CA ARG A 22 -9.50 -2.62 16.29
C ARG A 22 -9.36 -1.46 15.31
N LEU A 23 -10.15 -0.39 15.49
CA LEU A 23 -10.04 0.85 14.71
C LEU A 23 -8.60 1.32 14.55
N TRP A 24 -7.81 1.31 15.63
CA TRP A 24 -6.47 1.88 15.62
C TRP A 24 -5.48 1.04 14.81
N GLU A 25 -5.69 -0.28 14.74
CA GLU A 25 -4.93 -1.16 13.86
C GLU A 25 -5.22 -0.87 12.39
N THR A 26 -6.51 -0.77 12.03
CA THR A 26 -6.94 -0.41 10.67
C THR A 26 -6.33 0.91 10.22
N LEU A 27 -6.33 1.93 11.08
CA LEU A 27 -5.74 3.24 10.78
C LEU A 27 -4.21 3.23 10.70
N THR A 28 -3.56 2.36 11.48
CA THR A 28 -2.11 2.18 11.42
C THR A 28 -1.71 1.57 10.08
N LEU A 29 -2.46 0.58 9.59
CA LEU A 29 -2.24 -0.01 8.27
C LEU A 29 -2.55 0.97 7.14
N GLU A 30 -3.65 1.73 7.24
CA GLU A 30 -3.99 2.78 6.26
C GLU A 30 -2.87 3.83 6.17
N ALA A 31 -2.36 4.30 7.30
CA ALA A 31 -1.24 5.25 7.33
C ALA A 31 0.08 4.65 6.83
N THR A 32 0.34 3.37 7.09
CA THR A 32 1.52 2.66 6.59
C THR A 32 1.48 2.57 5.06
N ALA A 33 0.33 2.16 4.51
CA ALA A 33 0.12 2.08 3.06
C ALA A 33 0.19 3.45 2.37
N ASP A 34 -0.42 4.48 2.94
CA ASP A 34 -0.30 5.86 2.44
C ASP A 34 1.16 6.31 2.42
N GLY A 35 1.94 6.03 3.48
CA GLY A 35 3.37 6.35 3.53
C GLY A 35 4.21 5.62 2.47
N MET A 36 3.83 4.37 2.13
CA MET A 36 4.44 3.65 1.01
C MET A 36 4.13 4.30 -0.33
N LEU A 37 2.87 4.70 -0.57
CA LEU A 37 2.43 5.37 -1.79
C LEU A 37 3.09 6.74 -1.95
N ASP A 38 3.18 7.53 -0.89
CA ASP A 38 3.86 8.83 -0.88
C ASP A 38 5.33 8.67 -1.31
N ALA A 39 6.05 7.72 -0.70
CA ALA A 39 7.43 7.42 -1.07
C ALA A 39 7.56 6.94 -2.53
N ALA A 40 6.65 6.07 -2.98
CA ALA A 40 6.68 5.51 -4.34
C ALA A 40 6.38 6.56 -5.41
N ILE A 41 5.47 7.51 -5.15
CA ILE A 41 5.19 8.64 -6.05
C ILE A 41 6.39 9.58 -6.12
N LEU A 42 7.01 9.86 -4.97
CA LEU A 42 8.21 10.69 -4.90
C LEU A 42 9.37 10.11 -5.74
N MET A 43 9.60 8.80 -5.66
CA MET A 43 10.57 8.12 -6.54
C MET A 43 10.23 8.28 -8.02
N LEU A 44 8.94 8.16 -8.37
CA LEU A 44 8.48 8.29 -9.76
C LEU A 44 8.68 9.73 -10.29
N TYR A 45 8.38 10.74 -9.48
CA TYR A 45 8.57 12.14 -9.87
C TYR A 45 10.03 12.50 -10.09
N GLU A 46 10.92 11.96 -9.26
CA GLU A 46 12.37 12.16 -9.43
C GLU A 46 12.85 11.60 -10.78
N ILE A 47 12.38 10.42 -11.17
CA ILE A 47 12.80 9.79 -12.42
C ILE A 47 12.08 10.39 -13.65
N ARG A 48 10.78 10.69 -13.56
CA ARG A 48 9.99 11.09 -14.74
C ARG A 48 9.96 12.58 -15.01
N LEU A 49 10.06 13.41 -13.97
CA LEU A 49 9.82 14.84 -14.08
C LEU A 49 11.09 15.67 -13.89
N ARG A 50 12.03 15.18 -13.08
CA ARG A 50 13.28 15.91 -12.84
C ARG A 50 14.28 15.69 -13.98
N PRO A 51 14.95 16.77 -14.46
CA PRO A 51 16.08 16.65 -15.39
C PRO A 51 17.14 15.70 -14.86
N GLU A 52 17.73 14.91 -15.74
CA GLU A 52 18.64 13.81 -15.38
C GLU A 52 19.85 14.28 -14.58
N ASP A 53 20.42 15.43 -14.94
CA ASP A 53 21.56 16.08 -14.27
C ASP A 53 21.23 16.59 -12.85
N LYS A 54 19.95 16.62 -12.46
CA LYS A 54 19.49 17.11 -11.15
C LYS A 54 18.96 16.00 -10.26
N ARG A 55 18.88 14.76 -10.75
CA ARG A 55 18.38 13.62 -9.98
C ARG A 55 19.35 13.28 -8.87
N PHE A 56 18.80 12.89 -7.73
CA PHE A 56 19.60 12.40 -6.61
C PHE A 56 19.25 10.96 -6.24
N ASP A 57 20.06 10.03 -6.71
CA ASP A 57 19.87 8.59 -6.48
C ASP A 57 19.81 8.24 -5.00
N GLY A 58 20.64 8.86 -4.17
CA GLY A 58 20.61 8.64 -2.71
C GLY A 58 19.27 9.02 -2.07
N TRP A 59 18.56 10.01 -2.62
CA TRP A 59 17.21 10.34 -2.17
C TRP A 59 16.18 9.30 -2.62
N VAL A 60 16.29 8.78 -3.85
CA VAL A 60 15.43 7.69 -4.35
C VAL A 60 15.60 6.44 -3.50
N GLU A 61 16.83 6.03 -3.21
CA GLU A 61 17.13 4.92 -2.31
C GLU A 61 16.62 5.18 -0.89
N GLY A 62 16.71 6.42 -0.42
CA GLY A 62 16.12 6.84 0.85
C GLY A 62 14.60 6.59 0.90
N GLN A 63 13.86 6.93 -0.17
CA GLN A 63 12.42 6.64 -0.27
C GLN A 63 12.15 5.14 -0.35
N TRP A 64 12.92 4.40 -1.15
CA TRP A 64 12.79 2.94 -1.24
C TRP A 64 13.02 2.27 0.12
N SER A 65 14.00 2.75 0.91
CA SER A 65 14.27 2.19 2.24
C SER A 65 13.07 2.30 3.20
N LYS A 66 12.22 3.32 3.04
CA LYS A 66 10.99 3.47 3.82
C LYS A 66 9.97 2.42 3.42
N ILE A 67 9.81 2.21 2.10
CA ILE A 67 8.93 1.18 1.55
C ILE A 67 9.40 -0.21 2.00
N ALA A 68 10.69 -0.51 1.87
CA ALA A 68 11.27 -1.78 2.30
C ALA A 68 10.98 -2.10 3.77
N ARG A 69 11.23 -1.14 4.69
CA ARG A 69 10.91 -1.33 6.12
C ARG A 69 9.40 -1.50 6.39
N ALA A 70 8.55 -0.85 5.60
CA ALA A 70 7.11 -1.02 5.70
C ALA A 70 6.69 -2.43 5.25
N LEU A 71 7.27 -2.93 4.15
CA LEU A 71 7.06 -4.31 3.67
C LEU A 71 7.51 -5.34 4.72
N ASP A 72 8.70 -5.17 5.30
CA ASP A 72 9.20 -6.01 6.40
C ASP A 72 8.22 -6.02 7.59
N THR A 73 7.68 -4.85 7.93
CA THR A 73 6.72 -4.70 9.03
C THR A 73 5.40 -5.39 8.73
N LEU A 74 4.89 -5.27 7.50
CA LEU A 74 3.67 -5.95 7.05
C LEU A 74 3.83 -7.47 7.11
N GLU A 75 4.91 -8.01 6.53
CA GLU A 75 5.24 -9.43 6.51
C GLU A 75 5.41 -10.04 7.91
N SER A 76 6.05 -9.29 8.82
CA SER A 76 6.41 -9.83 10.15
C SER A 76 5.36 -9.60 11.23
N ARG A 77 4.55 -8.53 11.17
CA ARG A 77 3.68 -8.12 12.29
C ARG A 77 2.19 -8.05 11.95
N TRP A 78 1.82 -7.88 10.68
CA TRP A 78 0.45 -7.56 10.32
C TRP A 78 -0.29 -8.67 9.57
N MET A 79 0.36 -9.79 9.30
CA MET A 79 -0.25 -10.88 8.53
C MET A 79 -1.55 -11.41 9.14
N ASP A 80 -1.67 -11.46 10.48
CA ASP A 80 -2.89 -11.92 11.15
C ASP A 80 -4.06 -10.95 10.92
N HIS A 81 -3.79 -9.64 10.98
CA HIS A 81 -4.78 -8.62 10.67
C HIS A 81 -5.16 -8.66 9.18
N LEU A 82 -4.17 -8.80 8.29
CA LEU A 82 -4.38 -8.89 6.84
C LEU A 82 -5.15 -10.17 6.44
N ALA A 83 -5.04 -11.25 7.20
CA ALA A 83 -5.83 -12.46 6.99
C ALA A 83 -7.28 -12.37 7.55
N GLY A 84 -7.59 -11.30 8.29
CA GLY A 84 -8.89 -11.09 8.93
C GLY A 84 -9.98 -10.53 8.00
N PRO A 85 -11.15 -10.19 8.58
CA PRO A 85 -12.24 -9.53 7.87
C PRO A 85 -11.80 -8.25 7.17
N VAL A 86 -12.27 -8.06 5.93
CA VAL A 86 -11.92 -6.92 5.07
C VAL A 86 -12.26 -5.59 5.73
N ASP A 87 -11.24 -4.75 5.91
CA ASP A 87 -11.35 -3.36 6.36
C ASP A 87 -10.54 -2.39 5.47
N MET A 88 -10.52 -1.10 5.82
CA MET A 88 -9.81 -0.09 5.03
C MET A 88 -8.29 -0.30 5.01
N GLY A 89 -7.71 -0.87 6.08
CA GLY A 89 -6.28 -1.12 6.18
C GLY A 89 -5.81 -2.11 5.12
N GLN A 90 -6.53 -3.21 4.95
CA GLN A 90 -6.26 -4.20 3.90
C GLN A 90 -6.41 -3.61 2.49
N ILE A 91 -7.46 -2.81 2.25
CA ILE A 91 -7.67 -2.16 0.94
C ILE A 91 -6.49 -1.22 0.62
N ALA A 92 -6.09 -0.38 1.59
CA ALA A 92 -4.97 0.54 1.42
C ALA A 92 -3.66 -0.20 1.12
N VAL A 93 -3.33 -1.24 1.89
CA VAL A 93 -2.13 -2.06 1.68
C VAL A 93 -2.17 -2.73 0.30
N ALA A 94 -3.30 -3.31 -0.10
CA ALA A 94 -3.42 -3.94 -1.42
C ALA A 94 -3.19 -2.95 -2.56
N CYS A 95 -3.76 -1.75 -2.47
CA CYS A 95 -3.52 -0.67 -3.44
C CYS A 95 -2.05 -0.24 -3.47
N ALA A 96 -1.39 -0.12 -2.32
CA ALA A 96 0.02 0.22 -2.24
C ALA A 96 0.90 -0.83 -2.94
N LEU A 97 0.67 -2.12 -2.66
CA LEU A 97 1.43 -3.22 -3.28
C LEU A 97 1.19 -3.30 -4.80
N SER A 98 -0.07 -3.18 -5.24
CA SER A 98 -0.38 -3.15 -6.68
C SER A 98 0.23 -1.94 -7.38
N TYR A 99 0.39 -0.80 -6.70
CA TYR A 99 1.10 0.35 -7.25
C TYR A 99 2.61 0.11 -7.37
N LEU A 100 3.21 -0.63 -6.42
CA LEU A 100 4.60 -1.07 -6.55
C LEU A 100 4.78 -2.00 -7.75
N ASP A 101 3.85 -2.93 -7.99
CA ASP A 101 3.86 -3.74 -9.22
C ASP A 101 3.79 -2.85 -10.46
N PHE A 102 2.90 -1.86 -10.45
CA PHE A 102 2.67 -1.04 -11.63
C PHE A 102 3.85 -0.10 -11.98
N ARG A 103 4.53 0.47 -10.97
CA ARG A 103 5.54 1.52 -11.20
C ARG A 103 6.96 1.13 -10.81
N HIS A 104 7.14 0.11 -9.99
CA HIS A 104 8.40 -0.24 -9.34
C HIS A 104 8.65 -1.77 -9.32
N ASP A 105 8.08 -2.55 -10.25
CA ASP A 105 8.22 -4.02 -10.29
C ASP A 105 9.69 -4.49 -10.25
N ALA A 106 10.58 -3.77 -10.92
CA ALA A 106 12.01 -4.04 -10.95
C ALA A 106 12.68 -4.04 -9.56
N ARG A 107 12.06 -3.42 -8.55
CA ARG A 107 12.55 -3.46 -7.16
C ARG A 107 12.25 -4.79 -6.45
N GLY A 108 11.37 -5.61 -7.02
CA GLY A 108 11.12 -6.97 -6.58
C GLY A 108 10.59 -7.05 -5.15
N TRP A 109 9.56 -6.27 -4.80
CA TRP A 109 9.05 -6.19 -3.43
C TRP A 109 8.64 -7.55 -2.85
N ARG A 110 8.34 -8.56 -3.68
CA ARG A 110 8.02 -9.93 -3.22
C ARG A 110 9.20 -10.67 -2.60
N ASN A 111 10.44 -10.27 -2.95
CA ASN A 111 11.66 -10.89 -2.42
C ASN A 111 11.73 -10.64 -0.91
N GLY A 112 11.75 -11.71 -0.11
CA GLY A 112 11.76 -11.63 1.35
C GLY A 112 10.38 -11.50 2.02
N HIS A 113 9.29 -11.38 1.24
CA HIS A 113 7.92 -11.18 1.76
C HIS A 113 6.93 -12.26 1.26
N PRO A 114 7.18 -13.56 1.53
CA PRO A 114 6.37 -14.64 0.99
C PRO A 114 4.92 -14.65 1.50
N LYS A 115 4.66 -14.31 2.77
CA LYS A 115 3.30 -14.31 3.32
C LYS A 115 2.49 -13.17 2.72
N LEU A 116 3.08 -11.98 2.63
CA LEU A 116 2.48 -10.80 2.05
C LEU A 116 2.22 -11.01 0.55
N THR A 117 3.14 -11.67 -0.15
CA THR A 117 2.98 -12.06 -1.56
C THR A 117 1.78 -12.98 -1.75
N ALA A 118 1.66 -14.04 -0.93
CA ALA A 118 0.55 -14.98 -1.00
C ALA A 118 -0.79 -14.30 -0.70
N TRP A 119 -0.82 -13.45 0.33
CA TRP A 119 -1.99 -12.67 0.68
C TRP A 119 -2.42 -11.72 -0.45
N HIS A 120 -1.47 -10.93 -0.99
CA HIS A 120 -1.76 -9.96 -2.05
C HIS A 120 -2.29 -10.65 -3.30
N LYS A 121 -1.74 -11.80 -3.69
CA LYS A 121 -2.25 -12.60 -4.81
C LYS A 121 -3.74 -12.94 -4.64
N GLY A 122 -4.15 -13.35 -3.44
CA GLY A 122 -5.55 -13.64 -3.15
C GLY A 122 -6.43 -12.39 -3.11
N PHE A 123 -5.92 -11.31 -2.51
CA PHE A 123 -6.67 -10.06 -2.37
C PHE A 123 -6.84 -9.34 -3.72
N ALA A 124 -5.81 -9.32 -4.56
CA ALA A 124 -5.82 -8.70 -5.88
C ALA A 124 -6.79 -9.39 -6.87
N ALA A 125 -7.12 -10.67 -6.65
CA ALA A 125 -8.08 -11.41 -7.46
C ALA A 125 -9.56 -11.04 -7.16
N ARG A 126 -9.83 -10.18 -6.18
CA ARG A 126 -11.20 -9.74 -5.86
C ARG A 126 -11.79 -8.92 -7.02
N PRO A 127 -13.09 -9.05 -7.34
CA PRO A 127 -13.71 -8.29 -8.43
C PRO A 127 -13.51 -6.77 -8.34
N SER A 128 -13.52 -6.22 -7.12
CA SER A 128 -13.27 -4.79 -6.89
C SER A 128 -11.85 -4.37 -7.22
N MET A 129 -10.85 -5.24 -7.03
CA MET A 129 -9.45 -4.94 -7.34
C MET A 129 -9.20 -5.06 -8.84
N THR A 130 -9.67 -6.15 -9.46
CA THR A 130 -9.52 -6.38 -10.91
C THR A 130 -10.24 -5.32 -11.74
N ALA A 131 -11.40 -4.84 -11.29
CA ALA A 131 -12.17 -3.82 -12.00
C ALA A 131 -11.53 -2.42 -11.93
N THR A 132 -10.51 -2.23 -11.09
CA THR A 132 -9.85 -0.94 -10.87
C THR A 132 -8.35 -1.00 -11.14
N GLU A 133 -7.90 -2.00 -11.91
CA GLU A 133 -6.49 -2.08 -12.31
C GLU A 133 -6.09 -0.80 -13.07
N PRO A 134 -4.91 -0.23 -12.75
CA PRO A 134 -4.46 0.96 -13.42
C PRO A 134 -4.14 0.66 -14.89
N VAL A 135 -4.64 1.50 -15.78
CA VAL A 135 -4.22 1.52 -17.18
C VAL A 135 -2.97 2.40 -17.28
N GLY A 136 -1.92 1.92 -17.93
CA GLY A 136 -0.60 2.57 -17.98
C GLY A 136 -0.04 2.74 -19.36
#